data_AF-A0A831LUB7-F1
#
_entry.id   AF-A0A831LUB7-F1
#
_cell.length_a   1.000
_cell.length_b   1.000
_cell.length_c   1.000
_cell.angle_alpha   90.00
_cell.angle_beta   90.00
_cell.angle_gamma   90.00
#
_symmetry.space_group_name_H-M   'P 1'
#
loop_
_entity.id
_entity.type
_entity.pdbx_description
1 polymer ?
#
loop_
_entity_poly.entity_id
_entity_poly.type
_entity_poly.pdbx_seq_one_letter_code
_entity_poly.pdbx_strand_id
1 'polypeptide(L)'
;MKTLIQKFQCLLFSAALFLFFGAAAQPNGAALYQQHCAQCHGADLLGGNASSLINGVWQFGAGDSYVMRNIKHGIPHLGMPSYERSMTDAEIRAVV
;
A
#
# COMPACT_ATOMS: atom_id res chain seq x y z
N MET A 1 -20.09 -17.13 -48.51
CA MET A 1 -18.88 -16.27 -48.58
C MET A 1 -18.93 -15.09 -47.60
N LYS A 2 -20.03 -14.33 -47.50
CA LYS A 2 -20.17 -13.20 -46.54
C LYS A 2 -20.08 -13.59 -45.05
N THR A 3 -20.55 -14.79 -44.69
CA THR A 3 -20.55 -15.30 -43.30
C THR A 3 -19.18 -15.76 -42.79
N LEU A 4 -18.22 -16.02 -43.69
CA LEU A 4 -16.87 -16.45 -43.33
C LEU A 4 -15.97 -15.25 -42.96
N ILE A 5 -16.17 -14.12 -43.63
CA ILE A 5 -15.46 -12.85 -43.39
C ILE A 5 -15.88 -12.22 -42.04
N GLN A 6 -17.19 -12.28 -41.72
CA GLN A 6 -17.73 -11.81 -40.44
C GLN A 6 -17.16 -12.57 -39.22
N LYS A 7 -16.95 -13.89 -39.35
CA LYS A 7 -16.38 -14.72 -38.28
C LYS A 7 -14.89 -14.41 -38.04
N PHE A 8 -14.15 -14.12 -39.11
CA PHE A 8 -12.75 -13.69 -39.03
C PHE A 8 -12.60 -12.30 -38.40
N GLN A 9 -13.53 -11.37 -38.69
CA GLN A 9 -13.55 -10.05 -38.07
C GLN A 9 -13.88 -10.08 -36.58
N CYS A 10 -14.76 -10.97 -36.12
CA CYS A 10 -15.00 -11.16 -34.67
C CYS A 10 -13.80 -11.75 -33.94
N LEU A 11 -13.10 -12.73 -34.53
CA LEU A 11 -11.94 -13.38 -33.91
C LEU A 11 -10.75 -12.42 -33.71
N LEU A 12 -10.55 -11.47 -34.64
CA LEU A 12 -9.50 -10.46 -34.53
C LEU A 12 -9.84 -9.38 -33.48
N PHE A 13 -11.12 -9.08 -33.27
CA PHE A 13 -11.55 -8.13 -32.24
C PHE A 13 -11.43 -8.70 -30.82
N SER A 14 -11.60 -10.02 -30.65
CA SER A 14 -11.48 -10.68 -29.35
C SER A 14 -10.04 -10.81 -28.83
N ALA A 15 -9.05 -10.91 -29.72
CA ALA A 15 -7.64 -11.05 -29.32
C ALA A 15 -7.01 -9.74 -28.81
N ALA A 16 -7.48 -8.58 -29.29
CA ALA A 16 -6.97 -7.28 -28.86
C ALA A 16 -7.41 -6.89 -27.43
N LEU A 17 -8.48 -7.49 -26.91
CA LEU A 17 -9.03 -7.18 -25.59
C LEU A 17 -8.19 -7.76 -24.43
N PHE A 18 -7.37 -8.79 -24.69
CA PHE A 18 -6.56 -9.46 -23.67
C PHE A 18 -5.25 -8.74 -23.32
N LEU A 19 -4.78 -7.81 -24.16
CA LEU A 19 -3.52 -7.09 -23.95
C LEU A 19 -3.65 -5.87 -23.03
N PHE A 20 -4.86 -5.55 -22.55
CA PHE A 20 -5.12 -4.40 -21.68
C PHE A 20 -5.17 -4.72 -20.19
N PHE A 21 -5.06 -6.00 -19.80
CA PHE A 21 -4.88 -6.37 -18.39
C PHE A 21 -3.41 -6.20 -17.97
N GLY A 22 -2.96 -4.94 -17.91
CA GLY A 22 -1.68 -4.59 -17.30
C GLY A 22 -1.70 -4.90 -15.81
N ALA A 23 -0.65 -5.55 -15.31
CA ALA A 23 -0.48 -5.79 -13.88
C ALA A 23 -0.36 -4.43 -13.14
N ALA A 24 -1.21 -4.22 -12.13
CA ALA A 24 -1.09 -3.04 -11.27
C ALA A 24 0.21 -3.10 -10.46
N ALA A 25 1.02 -2.05 -10.54
CA ALA A 25 2.24 -1.94 -9.73
C ALA A 25 1.89 -1.96 -8.24
N GLN A 26 2.62 -2.75 -7.46
CA GLN A 26 2.44 -2.82 -6.01
C GLN A 26 2.99 -1.54 -5.35
N PRO A 27 2.36 -1.06 -4.25
CA PRO A 27 2.89 0.08 -3.51
C PRO A 27 4.31 -0.17 -2.99
N ASN A 28 5.15 0.86 -3.03
CA ASN A 28 6.51 0.79 -2.50
C ASN A 28 6.53 1.22 -1.03
N GLY A 29 6.54 0.25 -0.13
CA GLY A 29 6.57 0.48 1.33
C GLY A 29 7.71 1.36 1.80
N ALA A 30 8.92 1.14 1.30
CA ALA A 30 10.08 1.93 1.71
C ALA A 30 9.91 3.42 1.33
N ALA A 31 9.41 3.70 0.13
CA ALA A 31 9.13 5.08 -0.29
C ALA A 31 8.02 5.73 0.56
N LEU A 32 6.93 5.00 0.82
CA LEU A 32 5.82 5.47 1.66
C LEU A 32 6.28 5.75 3.11
N TYR A 33 7.12 4.87 3.67
CA TYR A 33 7.70 5.09 5.00
C TYR A 33 8.51 6.39 5.07
N GLN A 34 9.38 6.61 4.07
CA GLN A 34 10.18 7.84 4.01
C GLN A 34 9.31 9.09 3.85
N GLN A 35 8.21 9.00 3.10
CA GLN A 35 7.29 10.12 2.88
C GLN A 35 6.43 10.46 4.10
N HIS A 36 6.00 9.45 4.86
CA HIS A 36 4.94 9.62 5.85
C HIS A 36 5.36 9.39 7.31
N CYS A 37 6.41 8.61 7.55
CA CYS A 37 6.71 8.07 8.88
C CYS A 37 8.10 8.48 9.40
N ALA A 38 9.09 8.56 8.51
CA ALA A 38 10.50 8.79 8.85
C ALA A 38 10.75 10.09 9.62
N GLN A 39 9.92 11.12 9.42
CA GLN A 39 10.05 12.38 10.16
C GLN A 39 9.90 12.21 11.69
N CYS A 40 9.13 11.22 12.13
CA CYS A 40 8.88 10.97 13.55
C CYS A 40 9.62 9.73 14.06
N HIS A 41 9.62 8.65 13.28
CA HIS A 41 10.22 7.36 13.65
C HIS A 41 11.68 7.19 13.18
N GLY A 42 12.25 8.21 12.55
CA GLY A 42 13.61 8.21 12.01
C GLY A 42 13.71 7.51 10.65
N ALA A 43 14.62 7.94 9.79
CA ALA A 43 14.81 7.32 8.47
C ALA A 43 15.19 5.82 8.56
N ASP A 44 15.87 5.45 9.65
CA ASP A 44 16.39 4.10 9.92
C ASP A 44 15.55 3.34 10.98
N LEU A 45 14.32 3.77 11.27
CA LEU A 45 13.42 3.13 12.26
C LEU A 45 13.88 3.20 13.73
N LEU A 46 14.99 3.88 13.99
CA LEU A 46 15.60 3.98 15.33
C LEU A 46 14.82 4.90 16.29
N GLY A 47 13.80 5.60 15.80
CA GLY A 47 13.00 6.55 16.58
C GLY A 47 13.56 7.97 16.50
N GLY A 48 13.03 8.83 17.36
CA GLY A 48 13.36 10.25 17.44
C GLY A 48 12.29 10.97 18.23
N ASN A 49 11.43 11.69 17.53
CA ASN A 49 10.23 12.30 18.12
C ASN A 49 9.16 11.25 18.50
N ALA A 50 9.19 10.08 17.86
CA ALA A 50 8.39 8.92 18.20
C ALA A 50 9.27 7.71 18.52
N SER A 51 8.65 6.64 19.03
CA SER A 51 9.37 5.42 19.44
C SER A 51 10.10 4.74 18.29
N SER A 52 11.20 4.06 18.60
CA SER A 52 11.82 3.11 17.66
C SER A 52 10.82 2.04 17.24
N LEU A 53 10.92 1.58 15.99
CA LEU A 53 10.12 0.49 15.44
C LEU A 53 10.91 -0.83 15.33
N ILE A 54 12.17 -0.85 15.76
CA ILE A 54 13.06 -2.02 15.66
C ILE A 54 13.69 -2.44 17.00
N ASN A 55 13.36 -1.77 18.10
CA ASN A 55 13.88 -2.12 19.43
C ASN A 55 13.09 -3.24 20.14
N GLY A 56 12.07 -3.81 19.48
CA GLY A 56 11.22 -4.88 20.02
C GLY A 56 10.13 -4.45 21.01
N VAL A 57 9.96 -3.15 21.26
CA VAL A 57 8.95 -2.63 22.21
C VAL A 57 7.73 -2.08 21.47
N TRP A 58 6.62 -2.83 21.52
CA TRP A 58 5.37 -2.47 20.84
C TRP A 58 4.26 -2.11 21.84
N GLN A 59 4.18 -0.82 22.19
CA GLN A 59 3.25 -0.33 23.21
C GLN A 59 1.77 -0.54 22.86
N PHE A 60 1.45 -0.58 21.56
CA PHE A 60 0.08 -0.65 21.05
C PHE A 60 -0.22 -2.00 20.37
N GLY A 61 0.48 -3.05 20.80
CA GLY A 61 0.38 -4.41 20.28
C GLY A 61 1.40 -4.70 19.19
N ALA A 62 1.94 -5.91 19.25
CA ALA A 62 2.87 -6.44 18.25
C ALA A 62 2.09 -7.27 17.21
N GLY A 63 2.53 -7.21 15.95
CA GLY A 63 1.97 -7.97 14.84
C GLY A 63 1.20 -7.11 13.83
N ASP A 64 1.13 -7.62 12.60
CA ASP A 64 0.73 -6.84 11.43
C ASP A 64 -0.65 -6.20 11.56
N SER A 65 -1.63 -6.89 12.17
CA SER A 65 -2.97 -6.35 12.36
C SER A 65 -3.00 -5.17 13.33
N TYR A 66 -2.17 -5.20 14.38
CA TYR A 66 -2.02 -4.08 15.31
C TYR A 66 -1.33 -2.90 14.63
N VAL A 67 -0.26 -3.16 13.87
CA VAL A 67 0.46 -2.14 13.11
C VAL A 67 -0.47 -1.49 12.07
N MET A 68 -1.18 -2.28 11.27
CA MET A 68 -2.16 -1.78 10.30
C MET A 68 -3.23 -0.91 10.95
N ARG A 69 -3.81 -1.34 12.08
CA ARG A 69 -4.81 -0.54 12.80
C ARG A 69 -4.20 0.77 13.30
N ASN A 70 -3.00 0.73 13.88
CA ASN A 70 -2.32 1.91 14.40
C ASN A 70 -2.02 2.92 13.30
N ILE A 71 -1.57 2.47 12.13
CA ILE A 71 -1.33 3.35 10.98
C ILE A 71 -2.66 3.89 10.45
N LYS A 72 -3.68 3.04 10.28
CA LYS A 72 -4.98 3.44 9.73
C LYS A 72 -5.66 4.50 10.60
N HIS A 73 -5.79 4.24 11.90
CA HIS A 73 -6.57 5.11 12.80
C HIS A 73 -5.73 6.07 13.65
N GLY A 74 -4.40 5.96 13.60
CA GLY A 74 -3.48 6.79 14.36
C GLY A 74 -3.47 6.48 15.86
N ILE A 75 -2.68 7.26 16.59
CA ILE A 75 -2.65 7.31 18.06
C ILE A 75 -2.71 8.79 18.46
N PRO A 76 -3.87 9.44 18.32
CA PRO A 76 -3.96 10.90 18.31
C PRO A 76 -3.51 11.56 19.61
N HIS A 77 -3.73 10.90 20.75
CA HIS A 77 -3.32 11.40 22.06
C HIS A 77 -1.80 11.43 22.26
N LEU A 78 -1.03 10.74 21.40
CA LEU A 78 0.44 10.80 21.32
C LEU A 78 0.94 11.50 20.05
N GLY A 79 0.04 12.13 19.28
CA GLY A 79 0.40 12.88 18.08
C GLY A 79 0.62 12.05 16.82
N MET A 80 0.46 10.73 16.83
CA MET A 80 0.47 9.92 15.60
C MET A 80 -0.85 10.13 14.84
N PRO A 81 -0.84 10.68 13.62
CA PRO A 81 -2.06 10.96 12.88
C PRO A 81 -2.68 9.68 12.30
N SER A 82 -3.96 9.76 11.93
CA SER A 82 -4.63 8.74 11.13
C SER A 82 -4.27 8.89 9.66
N TYR A 83 -3.98 7.77 8.99
CA TYR A 83 -3.69 7.71 7.56
C TYR A 83 -4.84 7.14 6.71
N GLU A 84 -5.97 6.78 7.33
CA GLU A 84 -7.14 6.19 6.65
C GLU A 84 -7.66 7.03 5.45
N ARG A 85 -7.50 8.36 5.51
CA ARG A 85 -7.94 9.26 4.44
C ARG A 85 -6.86 9.60 3.42
N SER A 86 -5.59 9.30 3.71
CA SER A 86 -4.44 9.66 2.88
C SER A 86 -3.75 8.46 2.25
N MET A 87 -3.98 7.25 2.75
CA MET A 87 -3.40 6.00 2.25
C MET A 87 -4.49 4.94 2.10
N THR A 88 -4.42 4.17 1.02
CA THR A 88 -5.23 2.97 0.81
C THR A 88 -4.78 1.83 1.72
N ASP A 89 -5.65 0.83 1.94
CA ASP A 89 -5.30 -0.36 2.72
C ASP A 89 -4.10 -1.13 2.13
N ALA A 90 -3.89 -1.06 0.81
CA ALA A 90 -2.74 -1.66 0.14
C ALA A 90 -1.44 -0.91 0.45
N GLU A 91 -1.48 0.43 0.48
CA GLU A 91 -0.33 1.27 0.86
C GLU A 91 0.00 1.13 2.34
N ILE A 92 -1.01 1.08 3.22
CA ILE A 92 -0.81 0.82 4.65
C ILE A 92 -0.19 -0.55 4.85
N ARG A 93 -0.68 -1.57 4.14
CA ARG A 93 -0.10 -2.93 4.20
C ARG A 93 1.34 -2.97 3.71
N ALA A 94 1.71 -2.15 2.73
CA ALA A 94 3.06 -2.13 2.19
C ALA A 94 4.10 -1.59 3.18
N VAL A 95 3.69 -0.86 4.23
CA VAL A 95 4.58 -0.29 5.26
C VAL A 95 4.54 -1.05 6.59
N VAL A 96 3.79 -2.16 6.66
CA VAL A 96 3.76 -3.07 7.80
C VAL A 96 4.80 -4.17 7.61
#